data_AF-A0A2W1JC87-F1
#
_entry.id   AF-A0A2W1JC87-F1
#
_cell.length_a   1.000
_cell.length_b   1.000
_cell.length_c   1.000
_cell.angle_alpha   90.00
_cell.angle_beta   90.00
_cell.angle_gamma   90.00
#
_symmetry.space_group_name_H-M   'P 1'
#
loop_
_entity.id
_entity.type
_entity.pdbx_description
1 polymer ?
#
loop_
_entity_poly.entity_id
_entity_poly.type
_entity_poly.pdbx_seq_one_letter_code
_entity_poly.pdbx_strand_id
1 'polypeptide(L)' 'MLSFAAGQPFIAPGQPDQTNFEGFYRIPVNDNITITPAVMVITDPNNIDQNALIQGVLRTTFSF' A
#
# COMPACT_ATOMS: atom_id res chain seq x y z
N MET A 1 10.90 10.88 -2.11
CA MET A 1 9.88 11.44 -1.18
C MET A 1 9.20 10.29 -0.45
N LEU A 2 9.05 10.40 0.88
CA LEU A 2 8.34 9.44 1.72
C LEU A 2 6.86 9.82 1.77
N SER A 3 5.99 8.82 1.66
CA SER A 3 4.55 9.01 1.79
C SER A 3 3.94 7.82 2.52
N PHE A 4 2.86 8.08 3.25
CA PHE A 4 2.01 7.07 3.86
C PHE A 4 0.54 7.48 3.70
N ALA A 5 -0.34 6.50 3.64
CA ALA A 5 -1.79 6.72 3.61
C ALA A 5 -2.52 5.58 4.31
N ALA A 6 -3.75 5.86 4.73
CA ALA A 6 -4.70 4.87 5.22
C ALA A 6 -6.06 5.10 4.53
N GLY A 7 -6.76 4.02 4.20
CA GLY A 7 -8.05 4.10 3.52
C GLY A 7 -8.94 2.91 3.82
N GLN A 8 -10.24 3.17 3.96
CA GLN A 8 -11.27 2.16 4.12
C GLN A 8 -12.19 2.21 2.89
N PRO A 9 -12.19 1.16 2.03
CA PRO A 9 -12.94 1.18 0.78
C PRO A 9 -14.45 0.95 0.98
N PHE A 10 -14.84 0.12 1.95
CA PHE A 10 -16.23 -0.18 2.27
C PHE A 10 -16.39 -0.50 3.76
N ILE A 11 -17.38 0.14 4.39
CA ILE A 11 -17.77 -0.12 5.78
C ILE A 11 -18.97 -1.08 5.73
N ALA A 12 -18.86 -2.22 6.41
CA ALA A 12 -19.85 -3.29 6.38
C ALA A 12 -20.55 -3.40 7.74
N PRO A 13 -21.78 -2.87 7.91
CA PRO A 13 -22.45 -2.89 9.21
C PRO A 13 -22.59 -4.31 9.79
N GLY A 14 -22.06 -4.51 10.99
CA GLY A 14 -22.09 -5.80 11.68
C GLY A 14 -21.00 -6.79 11.24
N GLN A 15 -20.03 -6.36 10.44
CA GLN A 15 -18.81 -7.10 10.11
C GLN A 15 -17.57 -6.26 10.50
N PRO A 16 -16.37 -6.87 10.60
CA PRO A 16 -15.13 -6.11 10.70
C PRO A 16 -14.90 -5.21 9.47
N ASP A 17 -14.31 -4.03 9.70
CA ASP A 17 -14.05 -3.08 8.62
C ASP A 17 -12.64 -3.23 8.05
N GLN A 18 -12.55 -3.50 6.75
CA GLN A 18 -11.27 -3.53 6.07
C GLN A 18 -10.59 -2.15 6.14
N THR A 19 -9.32 -2.13 6.54
CA THR A 19 -8.47 -0.92 6.48
C THR A 19 -7.17 -1.22 5.75
N ASN A 20 -6.87 -0.41 4.74
CA ASN A 20 -5.64 -0.50 3.97
C ASN A 20 -4.68 0.58 4.45
N PHE A 21 -3.50 0.19 4.88
CA PHE A 21 -2.37 1.06 5.14
C PHE A 21 -1.36 0.90 4.01
N GLU A 22 -0.83 2.01 3.51
CA GLU A 22 0.25 1.98 2.53
C GLU A 22 1.35 2.96 2.92
N GLY A 23 2.59 2.57 2.64
CA GLY A 23 3.75 3.42 2.75
C GLY A 23 4.66 3.18 1.57
N PHE A 24 5.21 4.25 1.00
CA PHE A 24 6.16 4.15 -0.11
C PHE A 24 7.23 5.22 -0.04
N TYR A 25 8.39 4.91 -0.62
CA TYR A 25 9.50 5.84 -0.70
C TYR A 25 10.03 5.94 -2.13
N ARG A 26 10.01 7.14 -2.70
CA ARG A 26 10.57 7.39 -4.03
C ARG A 26 12.07 7.67 -3.92
N ILE A 27 12.87 6.81 -4.54
CA ILE A 27 14.34 6.87 -4.66
C ILE A 27 14.69 7.27 -6.11
N PRO A 28 15.08 8.53 -6.36
CA PRO A 28 15.64 8.92 -7.65
C PRO A 28 17.06 8.35 -7.76
N VAL A 29 17.26 7.33 -8.60
CA VAL A 29 18.58 6.73 -8.83
C VAL A 29 19.41 7.65 -9.73
N ASN A 30 18.76 8.20 -10.76
CA ASN A 30 19.26 9.26 -11.64
C ASN A 30 18.06 9.98 -12.29
N ASP A 31 18.32 10.91 -13.21
CA ASP A 31 17.28 11.69 -13.91
C ASP A 31 16.31 10.84 -14.74
N ASN A 32 16.73 9.64 -15.14
CA ASN A 32 15.98 8.74 -16.01
C ASN A 32 15.41 7.52 -15.28
N ILE A 33 15.82 7.23 -14.04
CA ILE A 33 15.48 6.02 -13.30
C ILE A 33 15.04 6.38 -11.89
N THR A 34 13.82 5.96 -11.54
CA THR A 34 13.29 6.05 -10.19
C THR A 34 12.86 4.67 -9.69
N ILE A 35 13.27 4.31 -8.48
CA ILE A 35 12.81 3.11 -7.78
C ILE A 35 11.87 3.54 -6.64
N THR A 36 10.71 2.90 -6.53
CA THR A 36 9.71 3.20 -5.50
C THR A 36 9.27 1.90 -4.84
N PRO A 37 9.95 1.43 -3.77
CA PRO A 37 9.42 0.41 -2.88
C PRO A 37 8.15 0.92 -2.18
N ALA A 38 7.18 0.02 -2.03
CA ALA A 38 5.97 0.23 -1.25
C ALA A 38 5.66 -1.02 -0.40
N VAL A 39 5.10 -0.79 0.77
CA VAL A 39 4.55 -1.83 1.63
C VAL A 39 3.10 -1.49 1.90
N MET A 40 2.22 -2.49 1.80
CA MET A 40 0.81 -2.39 2.09
C MET A 40 0.43 -3.39 3.17
N VAL A 41 -0.40 -2.96 4.11
CA VAL A 41 -0.99 -3.81 5.15
C VAL A 41 -2.50 -3.65 5.07
N ILE A 42 -3.23 -4.76 4.91
CA ILE A 42 -4.68 -4.77 4.82
C ILE A 42 -5.22 -5.56 6.01
N THR A 43 -5.90 -4.90 6.94
CA THR A 43 -6.60 -5.54 8.05
C THR A 43 -7.97 -6.02 7.58
N ASP A 44 -8.45 -7.14 8.11
CA ASP A 44 -9.77 -7.71 7.81
C ASP A 44 -10.12 -7.69 6.31
N PRO A 45 -9.25 -8.23 5.44
CA PRO A 45 -9.45 -8.17 4.00
C PRO A 45 -10.78 -8.82 3.61
N ASN A 46 -11.56 -8.15 2.77
CA ASN A 46 -12.95 -8.48 2.43
C ASN A 46 -13.94 -8.38 3.59
N ASN A 47 -13.65 -7.58 4.62
CA ASN A 47 -14.52 -7.37 5.78
C ASN A 47 -14.85 -8.68 6.54
N ILE A 48 -13.87 -9.58 6.63
CA ILE A 48 -13.96 -10.83 7.39
C ILE A 48 -12.87 -10.86 8.45
N ASP A 49 -13.21 -11.36 9.65
CA ASP A 49 -12.31 -11.46 10.80
C ASP A 49 -11.21 -12.49 10.52
N GLN A 50 -10.08 -12.01 10.01
CA GLN A 50 -8.96 -12.85 9.64
C GLN A 50 -7.63 -12.09 9.71
N ASN A 51 -6.53 -12.84 9.62
CA ASN A 51 -5.19 -12.27 9.65
C ASN A 51 -4.98 -11.20 8.56
N ALA A 52 -4.25 -10.16 8.94
CA ALA A 52 -3.89 -9.08 8.03
C ALA A 52 -3.03 -9.60 6.86
N LEU A 53 -3.29 -9.05 5.66
CA LEU A 53 -2.48 -9.29 4.47
C LEU A 53 -1.36 -8.25 4.43
N ILE A 54 -0.12 -8.70 4.22
CA ILE A 54 1.03 -7.84 4.00
C ILE A 54 1.53 -8.05 2.57
N GLN A 55 1.67 -6.96 1.81
CA GLN A 55 2.16 -6.99 0.44
C GLN A 55 3.34 -6.02 0.26
N GLY A 56 4.41 -6.49 -0.37
CA GLY A 56 5.50 -5.66 -0.84
C GLY A 56 5.42 -5.45 -2.35
N VAL A 57 5.64 -4.21 -2.80
CA VAL A 57 5.69 -3.86 -4.23
C VAL A 57 6.97 -3.09 -4.51
N LEU A 58 7.63 -3.42 -5.61
CA LEU A 58 8.76 -2.65 -6.12
C LEU A 58 8.41 -2.10 -7.50
N ARG A 59 8.29 -0.77 -7.61
CA ARG A 59 8.04 -0.09 -8.88
C ARG A 59 9.32 0.56 -9.39
N THR A 60 9.69 0.27 -10.63
CA THR A 60 10.79 0.95 -11.31
C THR A 60 10.24 1.73 -12.50
N THR A 61 10.57 3.01 -12.58
CA THR A 61 10.16 3.91 -13.67
C THR A 61 11.38 4.33 -14.45
N PHE A 62 11.31 4.20 -15.78
CA PHE A 62 12.33 4.63 -16.73
C PHE A 62 11.77 5.76 -17.60
N SER A 63 12.58 6.78 -17.88
CA SER A 63 12.26 7.89 -18.78
C SER A 63 13.34 7.98 -19.86
N PHE A 64 12.92 8.02 -21.13
CA PHE A 64 13.77 8.01 -22.32
C PHE A 64 13.43 9.18 -23.24
#